data_AF-A0A975MY30-F1
#
_entry.id   AF-A0A975MY30-F1
#
_cell.length_a   1.000
_cell.length_b   1.000
_cell.length_c   1.000
_cell.angle_alpha   90.00
_cell.angle_beta   90.00
_cell.angle_gamma   90.00
#
_symmetry.space_group_name_H-M   'P 1'
#
loop_
_entity.id
_entity.type
_entity.pdbx_description
1 polymer ?
#
loop_
_entity_poly.entity_id
_entity_poly.type
_entity_poly.pdbx_seq_one_letter_code
_entity_poly.pdbx_strand_id
1 'polypeptide(L)'
;MVDQGDRSVPGAPPAQGARVDPAMTAMSAMSGQTMQAAQGESKKLVDAAKSGGFTLSETAVRPLLDAVEQMRHDLEGQRRTTVPLLQPPQLGSHEYGHTVASHNQRGAQDEPGSVGVVLAQFDQVLAQASEALRRAAGIYGEADAEAADKLKAMGEQHDVR
;
A
#
# COMPACT_ATOMS: atom_id res chain seq x y z
N MET A 1 -22.60 -24.61 -57.62
CA MET A 1 -23.84 -24.21 -56.92
C MET A 1 -23.99 -25.17 -55.77
N VAL A 2 -23.88 -24.64 -54.53
CA VAL A 2 -24.10 -25.25 -53.19
C VAL A 2 -23.22 -26.48 -52.87
N ASP A 3 -22.72 -26.72 -51.65
CA ASP A 3 -23.12 -26.25 -50.33
C ASP A 3 -21.95 -26.44 -49.34
N GLN A 4 -21.68 -25.42 -48.52
CA GLN A 4 -20.64 -25.44 -47.48
C GLN A 4 -21.34 -25.81 -46.17
N GLY A 5 -21.29 -27.10 -45.82
CA GLY A 5 -21.87 -27.63 -44.59
C GLY A 5 -21.09 -27.19 -43.35
N ASP A 6 -21.59 -26.10 -42.76
CA ASP A 6 -21.33 -25.59 -41.42
C ASP A 6 -21.31 -26.70 -40.35
N ARG A 7 -20.13 -26.96 -39.77
CA ARG A 7 -19.98 -27.74 -38.53
C ARG A 7 -19.86 -26.78 -37.37
N SER A 8 -21.01 -26.31 -36.89
CA SER A 8 -21.16 -25.63 -35.61
C SER A 8 -20.62 -26.51 -34.47
N VAL A 9 -19.48 -26.10 -33.90
CA VAL A 9 -18.96 -26.62 -32.62
C VAL A 9 -19.82 -26.09 -31.46
N PRO A 10 -20.12 -26.92 -30.44
CA PRO A 10 -21.02 -26.55 -29.34
C PRO A 10 -20.41 -25.45 -28.46
N GLY A 11 -21.26 -24.50 -28.07
CA GLY A 11 -20.92 -23.34 -27.27
C GLY A 11 -20.18 -23.70 -25.98
N ALA A 12 -18.97 -23.13 -25.86
CA ALA A 12 -18.27 -23.05 -24.59
C ALA A 12 -19.14 -22.29 -23.57
N PRO A 13 -19.21 -22.75 -22.31
CA PRO A 13 -19.91 -22.00 -21.27
C PRO A 13 -19.26 -20.61 -21.10
N PRO A 14 -20.03 -19.55 -20.83
CA PRO A 14 -19.48 -18.23 -20.61
C PRO A 14 -18.51 -18.27 -19.43
N ALA A 15 -17.29 -17.78 -19.66
CA ALA A 15 -16.31 -17.54 -18.62
C ALA A 15 -16.94 -16.63 -17.56
N GLN A 16 -17.20 -17.20 -16.38
CA GLN A 16 -17.62 -16.47 -15.20
C GLN A 16 -16.47 -15.54 -14.83
N GLY A 17 -16.55 -14.28 -15.29
CA GLY A 17 -15.67 -13.22 -14.84
C GLY A 17 -15.66 -13.21 -13.32
N ALA A 18 -14.47 -13.25 -12.73
CA ALA A 18 -14.28 -13.20 -11.30
C ALA A 18 -15.06 -11.99 -10.75
N ARG A 19 -16.22 -12.26 -10.15
CA ARG A 19 -17.02 -11.23 -9.50
C ARG A 19 -16.23 -10.88 -8.26
N VAL A 20 -15.57 -9.73 -8.27
CA VAL A 20 -15.02 -9.15 -7.06
C VAL A 20 -16.22 -8.90 -6.15
N ASP A 21 -16.27 -9.60 -5.02
CA ASP A 21 -17.40 -9.50 -4.11
C ASP A 21 -17.56 -8.04 -3.65
N PRO A 22 -18.75 -7.46 -3.71
CA PRO A 22 -18.97 -6.08 -3.24
C PRO A 22 -18.59 -5.90 -1.76
N ALA A 23 -18.61 -6.99 -0.99
CA ALA A 23 -18.07 -7.03 0.37
C ALA A 23 -16.55 -6.82 0.41
N MET A 24 -15.77 -7.40 -0.50
CA MET A 24 -14.33 -7.17 -0.58
C MET A 24 -14.01 -5.74 -0.98
N THR A 25 -14.72 -5.18 -1.97
CA THR A 25 -14.51 -3.77 -2.38
C THR A 25 -14.81 -2.80 -1.23
N ALA A 26 -15.90 -3.04 -0.48
CA ALA A 26 -16.22 -2.24 0.69
C ALA A 26 -15.16 -2.37 1.80
N MET A 27 -14.67 -3.58 2.08
CA MET A 27 -13.60 -3.80 3.06
C MET A 27 -12.29 -3.11 2.66
N SER A 28 -11.92 -3.15 1.38
CA SER A 28 -10.73 -2.46 0.86
C SER A 28 -10.84 -0.94 1.01
N ALA A 29 -11.97 -0.36 0.63
CA ALA A 29 -12.22 1.08 0.78
C ALA A 29 -12.19 1.51 2.26
N MET A 30 -12.83 0.75 3.16
CA MET A 30 -12.77 0.99 4.60
C MET A 30 -11.34 0.88 5.15
N SER A 31 -10.55 -0.07 4.65
CA SER A 31 -9.15 -0.25 5.07
C SER A 31 -8.29 0.93 4.65
N GLY A 32 -8.44 1.43 3.43
CA GLY A 32 -7.75 2.64 2.96
C GLY A 32 -8.10 3.89 3.77
N GLN A 33 -9.39 4.10 4.08
CA GLN A 33 -9.82 5.22 4.93
C GLN A 33 -9.25 5.11 6.36
N THR A 34 -9.26 3.89 6.93
CA THR A 34 -8.71 3.65 8.27
C THR A 34 -7.21 3.93 8.32
N MET A 35 -6.46 3.54 7.29
CA MET A 35 -5.03 3.82 7.19
C MET A 35 -4.73 5.31 7.04
N GLN A 36 -5.50 6.03 6.22
CA GLN A 36 -5.36 7.48 6.11
C GLN A 36 -5.60 8.20 7.45
N ALA A 37 -6.60 7.76 8.23
CA ALA A 37 -6.82 8.28 9.56
C ALA A 37 -5.63 7.98 10.50
N ALA A 38 -5.10 6.75 10.46
CA ALA A 38 -3.93 6.36 11.25
C ALA A 38 -2.68 7.19 10.89
N GLN A 39 -2.49 7.54 9.62
CA GLN A 39 -1.43 8.46 9.19
C GLN A 39 -1.62 9.86 9.78
N GLY A 40 -2.84 10.38 9.77
CA GLY A 40 -3.17 11.66 10.39
C GLY A 40 -2.84 11.70 11.88
N GLU A 41 -3.23 10.66 12.62
CA GLU A 41 -2.91 10.54 14.05
C GLU A 41 -1.41 10.33 14.31
N SER A 42 -0.72 9.55 13.47
CA SER A 42 0.73 9.35 13.58
C SER A 42 1.50 10.65 13.32
N LYS A 43 1.02 11.51 12.43
CA LYS A 43 1.58 12.85 12.24
C LYS A 43 1.43 13.72 13.49
N LYS A 44 0.26 13.69 14.15
CA LYS A 44 0.06 14.39 15.43
C LYS A 44 1.01 13.87 16.51
N LEU A 45 1.27 12.57 16.54
CA LEU A 45 2.25 11.96 17.46
C LEU A 45 3.67 12.51 17.19
N VAL A 46 4.08 12.62 15.93
CA VAL A 46 5.37 13.26 15.56
C VAL A 46 5.41 14.72 16.01
N ASP A 47 4.34 15.49 15.78
CA ASP A 47 4.28 16.90 16.15
C ASP A 47 4.30 17.09 17.69
N ALA A 48 3.67 16.19 18.43
CA ALA A 48 3.74 16.17 19.90
C ALA A 48 5.14 15.81 20.40
N ALA A 49 5.84 14.87 19.76
CA ALA A 49 7.22 14.55 20.09
C ALA A 49 8.17 15.72 19.78
N LYS A 50 7.97 16.40 18.64
CA LYS A 50 8.74 17.60 18.24
C LYS A 50 8.58 18.75 19.23
N SER A 51 7.36 18.97 19.73
CA SER A 51 7.06 20.05 20.68
C SER A 51 7.42 19.71 22.13
N GLY A 52 7.93 18.51 22.41
CA GLY A 52 8.19 18.04 23.77
C GLY A 52 6.92 17.70 24.56
N GLY A 53 5.77 17.54 23.89
CA GLY A 53 4.48 17.18 24.49
C GLY A 53 4.46 15.79 25.14
N PHE A 54 5.42 14.93 24.81
CA PHE A 54 5.76 13.74 25.59
C PHE A 54 7.25 13.41 25.44
N THR A 55 7.83 12.81 26.47
CA THR A 55 9.22 12.37 26.49
C THR A 55 9.30 10.93 26.99
N LEU A 56 10.27 10.18 26.47
CA LEU A 56 10.61 8.83 26.95
C LEU A 56 12.10 8.79 27.29
N SER A 57 12.49 7.88 28.18
CA SER A 57 13.91 7.58 28.33
C SER A 57 14.40 6.74 27.16
N GLU A 58 15.68 6.91 26.79
CA GLU A 58 16.32 6.13 25.73
C GLU A 58 16.23 4.62 25.98
N THR A 59 16.30 4.18 27.24
CA THR A 59 16.15 2.76 27.58
C THR A 59 14.72 2.27 27.42
N ALA A 60 13.72 3.10 27.72
CA ALA A 60 12.30 2.73 27.60
C ALA A 60 11.82 2.71 26.15
N VAL A 61 12.42 3.51 25.27
CA VAL A 61 11.99 3.58 23.85
C VAL A 61 12.48 2.40 23.01
N ARG A 62 13.60 1.77 23.39
CA ARG A 62 14.25 0.69 22.61
C ARG A 62 13.31 -0.45 22.25
N PRO A 63 12.58 -1.09 23.19
CA PRO A 63 11.66 -2.18 22.84
C PRO A 63 10.55 -1.75 21.87
N LEU A 64 10.14 -0.48 21.90
CA LEU A 64 9.13 0.05 20.99
C LEU A 64 9.70 0.25 19.59
N LEU A 65 10.93 0.76 19.48
CA LEU A 65 11.62 0.88 18.20
C LEU A 65 11.89 -0.48 17.57
N ASP A 66 12.33 -1.45 18.36
CA ASP A 66 12.57 -2.83 17.90
C ASP A 66 11.27 -3.46 17.38
N ALA A 67 10.15 -3.26 18.08
CA ALA A 67 8.85 -3.74 17.64
C ALA A 67 8.40 -3.09 16.32
N VAL A 68 8.63 -1.78 16.15
CA VAL A 68 8.32 -1.07 14.89
C VAL A 68 9.20 -1.56 13.76
N GLU A 69 10.49 -1.81 14.00
CA GLU A 69 11.41 -2.35 13.01
C GLU A 69 11.02 -3.77 12.59
N GLN A 70 10.64 -4.62 13.54
CA GLN A 70 10.12 -5.96 13.24
C GLN A 70 8.85 -5.89 12.39
N MET A 71 7.90 -5.00 12.71
CA MET A 71 6.70 -4.81 11.90
C MET A 71 7.03 -4.38 10.47
N ARG A 72 8.04 -3.52 10.27
CA ARG A 72 8.48 -3.14 8.92
C ARG A 72 9.14 -4.30 8.18
N HIS A 73 9.91 -5.12 8.89
CA HIS A 73 10.49 -6.32 8.30
C HIS A 73 9.40 -7.30 7.83
N ASP A 74 8.40 -7.54 8.67
CA ASP A 74 7.27 -8.42 8.35
C ASP A 74 6.45 -7.86 7.19
N LEU A 75 6.23 -6.54 7.16
CA LEU A 75 5.55 -5.84 6.07
C LEU A 75 6.29 -5.99 4.74
N GLU A 76 7.62 -5.87 4.74
CA GLU A 76 8.44 -6.10 3.55
C GLU A 76 8.33 -7.56 3.08
N GLY A 77 8.28 -8.52 4.00
CA GLY A 77 7.97 -9.92 3.70
C GLY A 77 6.61 -10.07 3.01
N GLN A 78 5.57 -9.44 3.55
CA GLN A 78 4.22 -9.46 2.98
C GLN A 78 4.13 -8.77 1.62
N ARG A 79 4.88 -7.67 1.42
CA ARG A 79 4.99 -6.99 0.13
C ARG A 79 5.52 -7.94 -0.93
N ARG A 80 6.59 -8.67 -0.63
CA ARG A 80 7.19 -9.66 -1.55
C ARG A 80 6.21 -10.76 -1.93
N THR A 81 5.44 -11.27 -0.98
CA THR A 81 4.41 -12.29 -1.27
C THR A 81 3.22 -11.73 -2.07
N THR A 82 2.99 -10.41 -2.00
CA THR A 82 1.89 -9.73 -2.69
C THR A 82 2.27 -9.29 -4.11
N VAL A 83 3.56 -9.14 -4.44
CA VAL A 83 4.05 -8.74 -5.78
C VAL A 83 3.34 -9.47 -6.94
N PRO A 84 3.08 -10.79 -6.91
CA PRO A 84 2.37 -11.46 -8.00
C PRO A 84 0.94 -10.93 -8.23
N LEU A 85 0.26 -10.48 -7.18
CA LEU A 85 -1.09 -9.89 -7.26
C LEU A 85 -1.06 -8.49 -7.90
N LEU A 86 0.09 -7.83 -7.83
CA LEU A 86 0.32 -6.51 -8.40
C LEU A 86 0.67 -6.56 -9.89
N GLN A 87 0.87 -7.75 -10.46
CA GLN A 87 1.18 -7.92 -11.88
C GLN A 87 -0.10 -8.14 -12.70
N PRO A 88 -0.15 -7.66 -13.96
CA PRO A 88 -1.27 -7.93 -14.83
C PRO A 88 -1.37 -9.46 -15.10
N PRO A 89 -2.53 -10.08 -14.86
CA PRO A 89 -2.72 -11.50 -15.12
C PRO A 89 -2.66 -11.79 -16.62
N GLN A 90 -2.08 -12.92 -17.01
CA GLN A 90 -2.03 -13.35 -18.41
C GLN A 90 -3.38 -13.99 -18.80
N LEU A 91 -4.29 -13.19 -19.34
CA LEU A 91 -5.66 -13.62 -19.70
C LEU A 91 -5.84 -13.83 -21.22
N GLY A 92 -4.80 -14.33 -21.89
CA GLY A 92 -4.77 -14.51 -23.34
C GLY A 92 -4.46 -13.21 -24.11
N SER A 93 -4.21 -13.33 -25.43
CA SER A 93 -3.75 -12.24 -26.30
C SER A 93 -4.87 -11.53 -27.06
N HIS A 94 -6.11 -11.59 -26.56
CA HIS A 94 -7.26 -10.90 -27.16
C HIS A 94 -7.55 -9.60 -26.41
N GLU A 95 -8.15 -8.63 -27.11
CA GLU A 95 -8.44 -7.28 -26.58
C GLU A 95 -9.18 -7.32 -25.23
N TYR A 96 -10.19 -8.18 -25.09
CA TYR A 96 -10.92 -8.36 -23.83
C TYR A 96 -10.01 -8.81 -22.66
N GLY A 97 -9.01 -9.65 -22.94
CA GLY A 97 -8.10 -10.21 -21.93
C GLY A 97 -7.14 -9.14 -21.41
N HIS A 98 -6.66 -8.26 -22.30
CA HIS A 98 -5.89 -7.09 -21.92
C HIS A 98 -6.71 -6.12 -21.04
N THR A 99 -7.97 -5.87 -21.40
CA THR A 99 -8.84 -4.97 -20.62
C THR A 99 -9.09 -5.50 -19.20
N VAL A 100 -9.39 -6.80 -19.05
CA VAL A 100 -9.60 -7.39 -17.73
C VAL A 100 -8.30 -7.44 -16.93
N ALA A 101 -7.18 -7.77 -17.57
CA ALA A 101 -5.87 -7.78 -16.91
C ALA A 101 -5.48 -6.39 -16.37
N SER A 102 -5.69 -5.34 -17.17
CA SER A 102 -5.48 -3.95 -16.75
C SER A 102 -6.41 -3.54 -15.60
N HIS A 103 -7.69 -3.93 -15.66
CA HIS A 103 -8.62 -3.64 -14.56
C HIS A 103 -8.19 -4.34 -13.27
N ASN A 104 -7.80 -5.61 -13.33
CA ASN A 104 -7.37 -6.36 -12.16
C ASN A 104 -6.11 -5.76 -11.53
N GLN A 105 -5.15 -5.35 -12.37
CA GLN A 105 -3.93 -4.69 -11.90
C GLN A 105 -4.24 -3.36 -11.20
N ARG A 106 -5.04 -2.48 -11.80
CA ARG A 106 -5.40 -1.19 -11.20
C ARG A 106 -6.08 -1.35 -9.84
N GLY A 107 -7.00 -2.32 -9.73
CA GLY A 107 -7.66 -2.65 -8.46
C GLY A 107 -6.70 -3.16 -7.38
N ALA A 108 -5.56 -3.74 -7.77
CA ALA A 108 -4.55 -4.25 -6.84
C ALA A 108 -3.46 -3.21 -6.48
N GLN A 109 -3.14 -2.27 -7.37
CA GLN A 109 -2.02 -1.33 -7.21
C GLN A 109 -2.41 0.13 -6.98
N ASP A 110 -3.41 0.63 -7.69
CA ASP A 110 -3.56 2.09 -7.91
C ASP A 110 -4.81 2.65 -7.24
N GLU A 111 -5.85 1.83 -7.10
CA GLU A 111 -7.13 2.30 -6.56
C GLU A 111 -7.07 2.53 -5.04
N PRO A 112 -7.84 3.50 -4.50
CA PRO A 112 -7.97 3.69 -3.06
C PRO A 112 -8.41 2.40 -2.35
N GLY A 113 -7.65 2.00 -1.32
CA GLY A 113 -7.91 0.76 -0.61
C GLY A 113 -7.34 -0.50 -1.28
N SER A 114 -6.71 -0.37 -2.46
CA SER A 114 -5.95 -1.46 -3.05
C SER A 114 -4.82 -1.90 -2.12
N VAL A 115 -4.41 -3.17 -2.27
CA VAL A 115 -3.37 -3.73 -1.40
C VAL A 115 -2.04 -2.98 -1.55
N GLY A 116 -1.71 -2.52 -2.77
CA GLY A 116 -0.53 -1.68 -3.01
C GLY A 116 -0.56 -0.38 -2.21
N VAL A 117 -1.68 0.34 -2.27
CA VAL A 117 -1.89 1.60 -1.56
C VAL A 117 -1.90 1.40 -0.04
N VAL A 118 -2.65 0.41 0.48
CA VAL A 118 -2.78 0.17 1.92
C VAL A 118 -1.44 -0.23 2.55
N LEU A 119 -0.66 -1.10 1.90
CA LEU A 119 0.66 -1.49 2.39
C LEU A 119 1.65 -0.32 2.38
N ALA A 120 1.58 0.57 1.37
CA ALA A 120 2.38 1.78 1.34
C ALA A 120 1.99 2.75 2.47
N GLN A 121 0.69 2.92 2.71
CA GLN A 121 0.19 3.77 3.77
C GLN A 121 0.62 3.28 5.16
N PHE A 122 0.60 1.96 5.36
CA PHE A 122 1.04 1.34 6.60
C PHE A 122 2.55 1.52 6.86
N ASP A 123 3.40 1.36 5.85
CA ASP A 123 4.84 1.63 5.99
C ASP A 123 5.09 3.10 6.41
N GLN A 124 4.32 4.04 5.85
CA GLN A 124 4.40 5.46 6.24
C GLN A 124 4.01 5.67 7.72
N VAL A 125 2.96 5.00 8.21
CA VAL A 125 2.57 5.04 9.64
C VAL A 125 3.70 4.53 10.52
N LEU A 126 4.29 3.39 10.18
CA LEU A 126 5.41 2.80 10.94
C LEU A 126 6.64 3.72 10.94
N ALA A 127 6.95 4.35 9.81
CA ALA A 127 8.03 5.32 9.71
C ALA A 127 7.78 6.53 10.63
N GLN A 128 6.58 7.11 10.59
CA GLN A 128 6.18 8.25 11.44
C GLN A 128 6.23 7.88 12.93
N ALA A 129 5.74 6.70 13.30
CA ALA A 129 5.82 6.21 14.68
C ALA A 129 7.27 6.08 15.16
N SER A 130 8.15 5.50 14.33
CA SER A 130 9.58 5.38 14.66
C SER A 130 10.25 6.74 14.85
N GLU A 131 9.90 7.73 14.02
CA GLU A 131 10.43 9.09 14.12
C GLU A 131 9.96 9.76 15.42
N ALA A 132 8.67 9.70 15.73
CA ALA A 132 8.11 10.27 16.94
C ALA A 132 8.76 9.67 18.20
N LEU A 133 8.96 8.35 18.23
CA LEU A 133 9.62 7.66 19.34
C LEU A 133 11.08 8.13 19.50
N ARG A 134 11.85 8.20 18.41
CA ARG A 134 13.25 8.67 18.47
C ARG A 134 13.36 10.13 18.92
N ARG A 135 12.43 10.99 18.47
CA ARG A 135 12.35 12.40 18.91
C ARG A 135 11.99 12.50 20.39
N ALA A 136 10.97 11.77 20.83
CA ALA A 136 10.54 11.78 22.23
C ALA A 136 11.62 11.25 23.19
N ALA A 137 12.49 10.36 22.71
CA ALA A 137 13.66 9.89 23.44
C ALA A 137 14.88 10.81 23.37
N GLY A 138 14.81 11.90 22.60
CA GLY A 138 15.93 12.84 22.42
C GLY A 138 17.07 12.31 21.55
N ILE A 139 16.87 11.19 20.85
CA ILE A 139 17.90 10.51 20.03
C ILE A 139 17.86 11.03 18.57
N TYR A 140 16.77 11.68 18.16
CA TYR A 140 16.62 12.26 16.83
C TYR A 140 16.88 13.78 16.86
N GLY A 141 18.00 14.22 16.30
CA GLY A 141 18.39 15.62 16.25
C GLY A 141 17.60 16.44 15.21
N GLU A 142 17.44 17.74 15.45
CA GLU A 142 16.73 18.66 14.54
C GLU A 142 17.40 18.78 13.15
N ALA A 143 18.71 18.56 13.05
CA ALA A 143 19.42 18.58 11.77
C ALA A 143 19.04 17.39 10.86
N ASP A 144 18.87 16.19 11.45
CA ASP A 144 18.46 14.99 10.72
C ASP A 144 16.98 15.05 10.31
N ALA A 145 16.16 15.78 11.08
CA ALA A 145 14.78 16.10 10.73
C ALA A 145 14.68 16.94 9.47
N GLU A 146 15.45 18.02 9.39
CA GLU A 146 15.43 18.92 8.25
C GLU A 146 15.93 18.23 6.97
N ALA A 147 16.91 17.35 7.09
CA ALA A 147 17.42 16.55 5.97
C ALA A 147 16.39 15.53 5.47
N ALA A 148 15.71 14.82 6.38
CA ALA A 148 14.68 13.85 6.03
C ALA A 148 13.45 14.51 5.36
N ASP A 149 13.00 15.66 5.89
CA ASP A 149 11.87 16.41 5.30
C ASP A 149 12.23 16.95 3.91
N LYS A 150 13.45 17.45 3.70
CA LYS A 150 13.95 17.89 2.38
C LYS A 150 14.04 16.74 1.38
N LEU A 151 14.49 15.56 1.83
CA LEU A 151 14.56 14.35 0.99
C LEU A 151 13.16 13.85 0.58
N LYS A 152 12.19 13.91 1.49
CA LYS A 152 10.79 13.55 1.20
C LYS A 152 10.16 14.50 0.17
N ALA A 153 10.38 15.81 0.34
CA ALA A 153 9.89 16.84 -0.58
C ALA A 153 10.52 16.71 -1.99
N MET A 154 11.80 16.31 -2.08
CA MET A 154 12.43 16.01 -3.38
C MET A 154 11.89 14.73 -4.02
N GLY A 155 11.51 13.72 -3.23
CA GLY A 155 10.89 12.49 -3.72
C GLY A 155 9.48 12.72 -4.29
N GLU A 156 8.66 13.53 -3.63
CA GLU A 156 7.32 13.91 -4.10
C GLU A 156 7.35 14.79 -5.36
N GLN A 157 8.44 15.55 -5.58
CA GLN A 157 8.64 16.34 -6.80
C GLN A 157 9.05 15.51 -8.03
N HIS A 158 9.42 14.23 -7.85
CA HIS A 158 9.88 13.37 -8.94
C HIS A 158 8.81 12.39 -9.46
N ASP A 159 7.63 12.33 -8.81
CA ASP A 159 6.47 11.51 -9.23
C ASP A 159 5.40 12.33 -9.98
N VAL A 160 5.66 13.62 -10.21
CA VAL A 160 4.80 14.51 -11.00
C VAL A 160 5.51 14.91 -12.30
N ARG A 161 5.75 13.95 -13.19
CA ARG A 161 6.04 14.25 -14.60
C ARG A 161 5.84 13.09 -15.56
#